data_AF-A0A8J8GP57-F1
#
_entry.id   AF-A0A8J8GP57-F1
#
_cell.length_a   1.000
_cell.length_b   1.000
_cell.length_c   1.000
_cell.angle_alpha   90.00
_cell.angle_beta   90.00
_cell.angle_gamma   90.00
#
_symmetry.space_group_name_H-M   'P 1'
#
loop_
_entity.id
_entity.type
_entity.pdbx_description
1 polymer ?
#
loop_
_entity_poly.entity_id
_entity_poly.type
_entity_poly.pdbx_seq_one_letter_code
_entity_poly.pdbx_strand_id
1 'polypeptide(L)' 'MDVPARRQDSDADEEPEEPAVVVTSHETRPGKTVFTERDNNDGWIATDLTVDLER' A
#
# COMPACT_ATOMS: atom_id res chain seq x y z
N MET A 1 34.84 33.11 -10.90
CA MET A 1 34.59 31.72 -10.51
C MET A 1 33.17 31.42 -10.96
N ASP A 2 33.02 30.92 -12.18
CA ASP A 2 31.71 30.53 -12.72
C ASP A 2 31.22 29.30 -11.96
N VAL A 3 30.03 29.39 -11.35
CA VAL A 3 29.40 28.27 -10.65
C VAL A 3 28.79 27.38 -11.73
N PRO A 4 29.21 26.10 -11.89
CA PRO A 4 28.58 25.26 -12.88
C PRO A 4 27.13 25.02 -12.46
N ALA A 5 26.21 25.21 -13.41
CA ALA A 5 24.79 24.97 -13.24
C ALA A 5 24.57 23.56 -12.65
N ARG A 6 23.76 23.49 -11.59
CA ARG A 6 23.28 22.24 -11.02
C ARG A 6 22.51 21.50 -12.11
N ARG A 7 23.14 20.48 -12.69
CA ARG A 7 22.55 19.60 -13.69
C ARG A 7 21.38 18.87 -13.03
N GLN A 8 20.17 19.37 -13.26
CA GLN A 8 18.93 18.64 -13.09
C GLN A 8 18.81 17.70 -14.30
N ASP A 9 19.41 16.52 -14.19
CA ASP A 9 19.16 15.36 -15.03
C ASP A 9 19.47 14.17 -14.09
N SER A 10 18.57 13.28 -13.71
CA SER A 10 17.34 12.85 -14.35
C SER A 10 16.40 12.34 -13.25
N ASP A 11 15.10 12.59 -13.39
CA ASP A 11 14.06 11.69 -12.87
C ASP A 11 14.27 10.34 -13.57
N ALA A 12 15.29 9.61 -13.12
CA ALA A 12 15.53 8.24 -13.52
C ALA A 12 14.31 7.47 -13.03
N ASP A 13 13.57 6.90 -13.98
CA ASP A 13 12.58 5.83 -13.82
C ASP A 13 12.66 5.20 -12.42
N GLU A 14 11.91 5.74 -11.45
CA GLU A 14 11.55 4.97 -10.27
C GLU A 14 10.60 3.91 -10.80
N GLU A 15 11.16 2.75 -11.16
CA GLU A 15 10.36 1.55 -11.37
C GLU A 15 9.44 1.45 -10.15
N PRO A 16 8.11 1.28 -10.35
CA PRO A 16 7.19 1.23 -9.23
C PRO A 16 7.68 0.13 -8.29
N GLU A 17 8.11 0.52 -7.09
CA GLU A 17 8.59 -0.42 -6.08
C GLU A 17 7.51 -1.49 -5.89
N GLU A 18 7.90 -2.76 -6.02
CA GLU A 18 6.96 -3.83 -5.75
C GLU A 18 6.44 -3.67 -4.31
N PRO A 19 5.12 -3.79 -4.08
CA PRO A 19 4.57 -3.61 -2.76
C PRO A 19 5.23 -4.57 -1.79
N ALA A 20 5.78 -4.04 -0.69
CA ALA A 20 6.52 -4.81 0.30
C ALA A 20 5.74 -6.00 0.89
N VAL A 21 4.40 -5.95 0.83
CA VAL A 21 3.49 -7.02 1.27
C VAL A 21 2.32 -7.13 0.31
N VAL A 22 1.95 -8.36 -0.03
CA VAL A 22 0.71 -8.62 -0.78
C VAL A 22 -0.41 -8.97 0.19
N VAL A 23 -1.52 -8.24 0.07
CA VAL A 23 -2.74 -8.47 0.84
C VAL A 23 -3.86 -9.04 -0.03
N THR A 24 -4.83 -9.67 0.60
CA THR A 24 -6.06 -10.19 0.03
C THR A 24 -7.25 -9.47 0.64
N SER A 25 -8.30 -9.22 -0.16
CA SER A 25 -9.53 -8.56 0.30
C SER A 25 -10.68 -9.55 0.38
N HIS A 26 -11.46 -9.45 1.45
CA HIS A 26 -12.59 -10.32 1.72
C HIS A 26 -13.81 -9.49 2.11
N GLU A 27 -14.91 -9.62 1.36
CA GLU A 27 -16.18 -9.00 1.72
C GLU A 27 -16.99 -9.96 2.59
N THR A 28 -17.02 -9.71 3.89
CA THR A 28 -17.73 -10.57 4.85
C THR A 28 -19.23 -10.26 4.92
N ARG A 29 -19.61 -9.03 4.52
CA ARG A 29 -20.99 -8.57 4.34
C ARG A 29 -21.00 -7.32 3.43
N PRO A 30 -22.14 -6.97 2.82
CA PRO A 30 -22.23 -5.84 1.89
C PRO A 30 -21.60 -4.55 2.44
N GLY A 31 -20.61 -4.02 1.72
CA GLY A 31 -19.94 -2.76 2.05
C GLY A 31 -18.98 -2.83 3.24
N LYS A 32 -18.56 -4.04 3.64
CA LYS A 32 -17.55 -4.25 4.69
C LYS A 32 -16.48 -5.21 4.19
N THR A 33 -15.29 -4.66 4.04
CA THR A 33 -14.13 -5.35 3.50
C THR A 33 -13.07 -5.52 4.56
N VAL A 34 -12.49 -6.72 4.61
CA VAL A 34 -11.40 -7.08 5.48
C VAL A 34 -10.16 -7.35 4.63
N PHE A 35 -9.01 -6.82 5.04
CA PHE A 35 -7.73 -7.11 4.41
C PHE A 35 -6.91 -8.06 5.27
N THR A 36 -6.37 -9.10 4.65
CA THR A 36 -5.49 -10.09 5.27
C THR A 36 -4.20 -10.20 4.48
N GLU A 37 -3.10 -10.57 5.12
CA GLU A 37 -1.91 -11.00 4.38
C GLU A 37 -2.26 -12.17 3.44
N ARG A 38 -1.51 -12.29 2.35
CA ARG A 38 -1.66 -13.43 1.44
C ARG A 38 -1.50 -14.74 2.21
N ASP A 39 -2.39 -15.69 1.95
CA ASP A 39 -2.45 -17.03 2.53
C ASP A 39 -2.70 -17.09 4.06
N ASN A 40 -3.04 -15.96 4.70
CA ASN A 40 -3.41 -15.92 6.12
C ASN A 40 -4.92 -16.19 6.32
N ASN A 41 -5.37 -17.37 5.92
CA ASN A 41 -6.77 -17.79 6.06
C ASN A 41 -7.15 -18.16 7.50
N ASP A 42 -6.16 -18.54 8.32
CA ASP A 42 -6.36 -18.94 9.72
C ASP A 42 -6.29 -17.76 10.69
N GLY A 43 -5.89 -16.58 10.20
CA GLY A 43 -5.68 -15.38 10.99
C GLY A 43 -6.95 -14.89 11.68
N TRP A 44 -6.91 -14.78 13.00
CA TRP A 44 -7.99 -14.17 13.77
C TRP A 44 -7.82 -12.67 13.83
N ILE A 45 -8.76 -11.94 13.25
CA ILE A 45 -8.85 -10.49 13.40
C ILE A 45 -9.64 -10.23 14.67
N ALA A 46 -8.94 -10.11 15.80
CA ALA A 46 -9.51 -9.86 17.12
C ALA A 46 -9.68 -8.36 17.40
N THR A 47 -10.19 -7.60 16.42
CA THR A 47 -10.51 -6.18 16.61
C THR A 47 -11.95 -5.90 16.21
N ASP A 48 -12.66 -5.17 17.06
CA ASP A 48 -14.01 -4.64 16.80
C ASP A 48 -13.96 -3.25 16.13
N LEU A 49 -12.75 -2.69 15.97
CA LEU A 49 -12.54 -1.40 15.32
C LEU A 49 -12.68 -1.52 13.80
N THR A 50 -13.73 -0.91 13.26
CA THR A 50 -13.86 -0.63 11.83
C THR A 50 -13.50 0.82 11.58
N VAL A 51 -12.63 1.09 10.61
CA VAL A 51 -12.33 2.45 10.15
C VAL A 51 -13.14 2.76 8.89
N ASP A 52 -13.63 3.99 8.80
CA ASP A 52 -14.25 4.48 7.56
C ASP A 52 -13.17 4.93 6.58
N LEU A 53 -13.40 4.70 5.29
CA LEU A 53 -12.48 5.11 4.23
C LEU A 53 -12.81 6.56 3.81
N GLU A 54 -11.84 7.45 3.95
CA GLU A 54 -11.87 8.79 3.35
C GLU A 54 -11.37 8.71 1.90
N ARG A 55 -11.96 9.54 1.03
CA ARG A 55 -11.69 9.55 -0.42
C ARG A 55 -10.64 10.57 -0.80
#